data_AF-A0A9P9H9U2-F1
#
_entry.id   AF-A0A9P9H9U2-F1
#
_cell.length_a   1.000
_cell.length_b   1.000
_cell.length_c   1.000
_cell.angle_alpha   90.00
_cell.angle_beta   90.00
_cell.angle_gamma   90.00
#
_symmetry.space_group_name_H-M   'P 1'
#
loop_
_entity.id
_entity.type
_entity.pdbx_description
1 polymer ?
#
loop_
_entity_poly.entity_id
_entity_poly.type
_entity_poly.pdbx_seq_one_letter_code
_entity_poly.pdbx_strand_id
1 'polypeptide(L)'
;MAEVGKAVCMICAVQLWEWSPSYTSIEQESADFNPYKWREDHVFLSGPTWPCDEVGPKSLKIPDESVILHNGRAYNRGQVTLSTGREVSLQLEHLPEQHPDHDAANGHRWYLGFHSACIDMARRAMNEPSGKVKSMGDLWMTIERRCVKTADDENTLPLYLPNIPNNRSGESIELGLQRYYIPRDAICTEESILDDPSLEWWNYDPLSIPRLTESLMSNLERADASIAHEKFTNNFNNLPREIEDSIIALLRDGSMSLECTNLIPQSHWKDTLLRIPFLWDIKKHLVQAKYQEAVSGGFVWNWEKLVRLVMANATVPETKDQVDPDDEDCQDQIEDAWNYQKVGLNIPQGLTNRRRIWQIVTDMSPNDVGMEHVMDAMTEESK
;
A
#
# COMPACT_ATOMS: atom_id res chain seq x y z
N MET A 1 -15.47 22.73 17.60
CA MET A 1 -14.03 22.80 17.30
C MET A 1 -13.63 21.38 16.96
N ALA A 2 -13.49 21.06 15.67
CA ALA A 2 -13.05 19.74 15.25
C ALA A 2 -11.63 19.53 15.79
N GLU A 3 -11.40 18.43 16.51
CA GLU A 3 -10.06 18.08 16.93
C GLU A 3 -9.19 17.93 15.69
N VAL A 4 -8.13 18.74 15.61
CA VAL A 4 -7.17 18.74 14.50
C VAL A 4 -6.66 17.31 14.31
N GLY A 5 -6.90 16.75 13.12
CA GLY A 5 -6.52 15.39 12.75
C GLY A 5 -5.03 15.15 12.98
N LYS A 6 -4.69 13.95 13.47
CA LYS A 6 -3.30 13.58 13.77
C LYS A 6 -2.46 13.51 12.49
N ALA A 7 -1.16 13.74 12.61
CA ALA A 7 -0.21 13.57 11.51
C ALA A 7 -0.13 12.09 11.11
N VAL A 8 -0.62 11.76 9.92
CA VAL A 8 -0.64 10.39 9.37
C VAL A 8 0.19 10.31 8.09
N CYS A 9 0.71 9.12 7.82
CA CYS A 9 1.42 8.83 6.58
C CYS A 9 0.45 8.86 5.40
N MET A 10 0.76 9.66 4.38
CA MET A 10 -0.10 9.85 3.21
C MET A 10 -0.18 8.63 2.27
N ILE A 11 0.51 7.53 2.59
CA ILE A 11 0.39 6.24 1.89
C ILE A 11 -0.34 5.21 2.73
N CYS A 12 0.05 5.01 4.00
CA CYS A 12 -0.43 3.88 4.79
C CYS A 12 -1.46 4.24 5.86
N ALA A 13 -1.76 5.53 6.04
CA ALA A 13 -2.63 6.09 7.08
C ALA A 13 -2.21 5.81 8.54
N VAL A 14 -1.08 5.14 8.76
CA VAL A 14 -0.51 4.97 10.10
C VAL A 14 0.09 6.29 10.56
N GLN A 15 0.00 6.59 11.86
CA GLN A 15 0.50 7.82 12.46
C GLN A 15 2.03 8.00 12.33
N LEU A 16 2.47 9.24 12.12
CA LEU A 16 3.86 9.66 11.91
C LEU A 16 4.61 10.03 13.20
N TRP A 17 4.15 9.65 14.38
CA TRP A 17 4.82 10.07 15.63
C TRP A 17 5.12 8.86 16.54
N GLU A 18 6.05 9.09 17.47
CA GLU A 18 6.84 8.11 18.22
C GLU A 18 6.06 7.28 19.26
N TRP A 19 5.04 6.53 18.82
CA TRP A 19 4.56 5.41 19.63
C TRP A 19 5.06 4.09 19.06
N SER A 20 6.20 3.65 19.58
CA SER A 20 6.70 2.28 19.43
C SER A 20 6.33 1.52 20.72
N PRO A 21 5.34 0.61 20.70
CA PRO A 21 5.05 -0.21 21.86
C PRO A 21 6.28 -1.01 22.29
N SER A 22 6.37 -1.32 23.58
CA SER A 22 7.43 -2.18 24.09
C SER A 22 7.33 -3.55 23.42
N TYR A 23 8.45 -4.02 22.85
CA TYR A 23 8.52 -5.30 22.18
C TYR A 23 9.50 -6.22 22.90
N THR A 24 9.05 -7.44 23.22
CA THR A 24 9.92 -8.49 23.74
C THR A 24 10.18 -9.49 22.62
N SER A 25 11.43 -9.60 22.19
CA SER A 25 11.84 -10.55 21.16
C SER A 25 11.43 -11.98 21.52
N ILE A 26 10.87 -12.68 20.54
CA ILE A 26 10.62 -14.12 20.65
C ILE A 26 11.96 -14.85 20.46
N GLU A 27 12.13 -16.05 21.05
CA GLU A 27 13.37 -16.85 21.11
C GLU A 27 14.05 -17.18 19.77
N GLN A 28 13.46 -16.78 18.63
CA GLN A 28 13.94 -17.07 17.28
C GLN A 28 14.19 -15.81 16.43
N GLU A 29 14.09 -14.63 17.04
CA GLU A 29 14.38 -13.35 16.37
C GLU A 29 15.71 -12.76 16.84
N SER A 30 16.30 -11.89 16.01
CA SER A 30 17.51 -11.17 16.41
C SER A 30 17.20 -10.28 17.61
N ALA A 31 18.12 -10.19 18.57
CA ALA A 31 17.96 -9.35 19.75
C ALA A 31 17.70 -7.86 19.41
N ASP A 32 18.10 -7.41 18.22
CA ASP A 32 17.92 -6.03 17.76
C ASP A 32 16.61 -5.79 16.98
N PHE A 33 15.89 -6.86 16.62
CA PHE A 33 14.66 -6.76 15.85
C PHE A 33 13.54 -6.20 16.73
N ASN A 34 12.84 -5.21 16.18
CA ASN A 34 11.61 -4.67 16.75
C ASN A 34 10.68 -4.37 15.57
N PRO A 35 9.49 -5.00 15.52
CA PRO A 35 8.57 -4.88 14.40
C PRO A 35 7.96 -3.48 14.26
N TYR A 36 8.15 -2.58 15.22
CA TYR A 36 7.55 -1.23 15.23
C TYR A 36 8.53 -0.11 14.85
N LYS A 37 9.84 -0.38 14.86
CA LYS A 37 10.90 0.64 14.60
C LYS A 37 10.78 1.34 13.25
N TRP A 38 10.22 0.68 12.23
CA TRP A 38 10.03 1.27 10.90
C TRP A 38 9.16 2.54 10.91
N ARG A 39 8.37 2.75 11.97
CA ARG A 39 7.52 3.92 12.16
C ARG A 39 8.26 5.15 12.68
N GLU A 40 9.53 5.04 13.09
CA GLU A 40 10.27 6.14 13.74
C GLU A 40 10.91 7.11 12.73
N ASP A 41 11.19 6.62 11.52
CA ASP A 41 11.84 7.39 10.45
C ASP A 41 10.80 8.01 9.50
N HIS A 42 10.86 9.32 9.38
CA HIS A 42 9.92 10.11 8.58
C HIS A 42 10.61 10.86 7.46
N VAL A 43 9.89 10.97 6.35
CA VAL A 43 10.28 11.80 5.21
C VAL A 43 9.09 12.67 4.81
N PHE A 44 9.40 13.88 4.37
CA PHE A 44 8.42 14.88 4.00
C PHE A 44 8.68 15.30 2.57
N LEU A 45 7.65 15.25 1.73
CA LEU A 45 7.73 15.78 0.37
C LEU A 45 7.17 17.20 0.36
N SER A 46 7.81 18.06 -0.42
CA SER A 46 7.29 19.38 -0.79
C SER A 46 7.47 19.60 -2.28
N GLY A 47 6.47 20.13 -2.97
CA GLY A 47 6.53 20.41 -4.40
C GLY A 47 5.52 21.47 -4.82
N PRO A 48 5.28 21.64 -6.13
CA PRO A 48 4.24 22.53 -6.64
C PRO A 48 2.86 22.08 -6.18
N THR A 49 2.11 22.97 -5.55
CA THR A 49 0.74 22.72 -5.08
C THR A 49 -0.25 23.39 -6.03
N TRP A 50 -1.38 22.72 -6.27
CA TRP A 50 -2.53 23.30 -6.93
C TRP A 50 -3.38 24.07 -5.90
N PRO A 51 -3.52 25.40 -6.05
CA PRO A 51 -4.38 26.18 -5.15
C PRO A 51 -5.84 25.75 -5.28
N CYS A 52 -6.54 25.63 -4.14
CA CYS A 52 -7.96 25.22 -4.11
C CYS A 52 -8.90 26.25 -4.77
N ASP A 53 -8.44 27.49 -4.96
CA ASP A 53 -9.18 28.56 -5.63
C ASP A 53 -8.99 28.59 -7.16
N GLU A 54 -8.10 27.76 -7.71
CA GLU A 54 -7.91 27.63 -9.16
C GLU A 54 -8.82 26.55 -9.76
N VAL A 55 -9.36 26.78 -10.96
CA VAL A 55 -10.29 25.86 -11.67
C VAL A 55 -9.68 24.48 -11.93
N GLY A 56 -8.36 24.39 -12.03
CA GLY A 56 -7.66 23.15 -12.35
C GLY A 56 -6.15 23.27 -12.16
N PRO A 57 -5.41 22.14 -12.11
CA PRO A 57 -3.96 22.17 -12.01
C PRO A 57 -3.34 22.75 -13.29
N LYS A 58 -2.29 23.57 -13.14
CA LYS A 58 -1.55 24.20 -14.25
C LYS A 58 -0.73 23.23 -15.11
N SER A 59 -0.48 22.02 -14.62
CA SER A 59 0.27 20.99 -15.34
C SER A 59 -0.21 19.61 -14.93
N LEU A 60 -0.39 18.71 -15.90
CA LEU A 60 -0.65 17.28 -15.66
C LEU A 60 0.64 16.45 -15.50
N LYS A 61 1.80 17.11 -15.46
CA LYS A 61 3.11 16.48 -15.23
C LYS A 61 3.93 17.34 -14.26
N ILE A 62 4.46 16.71 -13.23
CA ILE A 62 5.35 17.35 -12.27
C ILE A 62 6.74 16.74 -12.47
N PRO A 63 7.75 17.53 -12.85
CA PRO A 63 9.13 17.04 -12.95
C PRO A 63 9.66 16.62 -11.59
N ASP A 64 10.46 15.55 -11.52
CA ASP A 64 11.02 15.05 -10.26
C ASP A 64 11.86 16.11 -9.54
N GLU A 65 12.58 16.94 -10.28
CA GLU A 65 13.39 18.04 -9.73
C GLU A 65 12.58 19.13 -9.01
N SER A 66 11.27 19.17 -9.24
CA SER A 66 10.37 20.09 -8.54
C SER A 66 9.84 19.53 -7.22
N VAL A 67 10.03 18.24 -6.96
CA VAL A 67 9.67 17.59 -5.70
C VAL A 67 10.91 17.42 -4.83
N ILE A 68 10.90 18.06 -3.67
CA ILE A 68 12.00 18.01 -2.71
C ILE A 68 11.62 17.04 -1.60
N LEU A 69 12.53 16.09 -1.32
CA LEU A 69 12.43 15.20 -0.19
C LEU A 69 13.24 15.76 0.98
N HIS A 70 12.58 15.87 2.13
CA HIS A 70 13.18 16.32 3.38
C HIS A 70 13.16 15.17 4.38
N ASN A 71 14.29 14.92 5.01
CA ASN A 71 14.31 14.09 6.22
C ASN A 71 13.82 14.96 7.39
N GLY A 72 13.13 14.35 8.34
CA GLY A 72 12.66 15.06 9.52
C GLY A 72 12.04 14.12 10.53
N ARG A 73 11.45 14.70 11.58
CA ARG A 73 10.70 13.95 12.57
C ARG A 73 9.45 14.73 12.96
N ALA A 74 8.32 14.04 13.05
CA ALA A 74 7.12 14.61 13.63
C ALA A 74 7.11 14.31 15.13
N TYR A 75 6.96 15.35 15.95
CA TYR A 75 7.06 15.25 17.41
C TYR A 75 5.71 15.35 18.12
N ASN A 76 4.73 16.04 17.51
CA ASN A 76 3.40 16.26 18.08
C ASN A 76 2.37 16.50 16.95
N ARG A 77 1.13 16.87 17.32
CA ARG A 77 0.03 17.15 16.40
C ARG A 77 0.43 18.23 15.40
N GLY A 78 0.72 17.83 14.15
CA GLY A 78 0.88 18.73 13.01
C GLY A 78 2.27 19.36 12.80
N GLN A 79 3.13 19.43 13.82
CA GLN A 79 4.46 20.04 13.68
C GLN A 79 5.57 19.04 13.39
N VAL A 80 6.43 19.42 12.46
CA VAL A 80 7.56 18.63 11.98
C VAL A 80 8.82 19.46 12.05
N THR A 81 9.91 18.89 12.57
CA THR A 81 11.24 19.48 12.43
C THR A 81 11.99 18.74 11.33
N LEU A 82 12.35 19.48 10.29
CA LEU A 82 13.21 18.99 9.22
C LEU A 82 14.64 18.82 9.74
N SER A 83 15.46 17.97 9.11
CA SER A 83 16.87 17.78 9.48
C SER A 83 17.72 19.06 9.35
N THR A 84 17.21 20.08 8.67
CA THR A 84 17.81 21.43 8.61
C THR A 84 17.60 22.24 9.89
N GLY A 85 16.83 21.72 10.86
CA GLY A 85 16.39 22.42 12.05
C GLY A 85 15.18 23.33 11.82
N ARG A 86 14.66 23.40 10.58
CA ARG A 86 13.47 24.19 10.25
C ARG A 86 12.22 23.47 10.74
N GLU A 87 11.40 24.17 11.50
CA GLU A 87 10.05 23.73 11.84
C GLU A 87 9.08 24.06 10.70
N VAL A 88 8.26 23.08 10.34
CA VAL A 88 7.22 23.19 9.32
C VAL A 88 5.95 22.53 9.83
N SER A 89 4.81 23.08 9.46
CA SER A 89 3.53 22.41 9.67
C SER A 89 3.23 21.48 8.52
N LEU A 90 2.61 20.35 8.83
CA LEU A 90 1.93 19.54 7.83
C LEU A 90 0.69 20.29 7.33
N GLN A 91 0.23 19.91 6.14
CA GLN A 91 -0.91 20.51 5.45
C GLN A 91 -2.16 20.70 6.33
N LEU A 92 -2.33 19.88 7.38
CA LEU A 92 -3.37 19.97 8.41
C LEU A 92 -3.58 21.36 9.02
N GLU A 93 -2.56 22.25 9.04
CA GLU A 93 -2.61 23.52 9.77
C GLU A 93 -2.64 24.79 8.90
N HIS A 94 -2.51 24.67 7.57
CA HIS A 94 -2.34 25.82 6.69
C HIS A 94 -3.66 26.37 6.13
N LEU A 95 -4.59 26.72 7.02
CA LEU A 95 -5.59 27.73 6.67
C LEU A 95 -4.86 29.10 6.69
N PRO A 96 -4.85 29.87 5.59
CA PRO A 96 -4.04 31.09 5.43
C PRO A 96 -4.23 32.14 6.54
N GLU A 97 -5.35 32.09 7.25
CA GLU A 97 -5.71 33.05 8.30
C GLU A 97 -5.01 32.81 9.65
N GLN A 98 -4.35 31.66 9.85
CA GLN A 98 -3.88 31.22 11.17
C GLN A 98 -2.39 31.49 11.49
N HIS A 99 -1.58 32.04 10.57
CA HIS A 99 -0.16 32.32 10.83
C HIS A 99 0.28 33.77 10.49
N PRO A 100 0.65 34.60 11.49
CA PRO A 100 1.02 36.01 11.28
C PRO A 100 2.30 36.25 10.48
N ASP A 101 3.18 35.24 10.38
CA ASP A 101 4.49 35.33 9.70
C ASP A 101 4.47 34.75 8.27
N HIS A 102 3.28 34.52 7.70
CA HIS A 102 3.15 33.99 6.34
C HIS A 102 3.56 35.05 5.31
N ASP A 103 4.75 34.89 4.73
CA ASP A 103 5.15 35.64 3.53
C ASP A 103 4.40 35.09 2.30
N ALA A 104 3.41 35.84 1.83
CA ALA A 104 2.64 35.54 0.62
C ALA A 104 3.53 35.32 -0.62
N ALA A 105 4.78 35.83 -0.62
CA ALA A 105 5.72 35.63 -1.72
C ALA A 105 6.31 34.21 -1.79
N ASN A 106 6.23 33.40 -0.72
CA ASN A 106 6.78 32.04 -0.68
C ASN A 106 5.79 30.92 -1.07
N GLY A 107 4.52 31.29 -1.32
CA GLY A 107 3.42 30.38 -1.66
C GLY A 107 3.01 29.44 -0.51
N HIS A 108 1.81 28.87 -0.61
CA HIS A 108 1.37 27.78 0.26
C HIS A 108 2.24 26.55 0.00
N ARG A 109 3.30 26.33 0.80
CA ARG A 109 4.13 25.13 0.66
C ARG A 109 3.56 24.01 1.49
N TRP A 110 3.02 23.01 0.81
CA TRP A 110 2.53 21.80 1.44
C TRP A 110 3.70 20.88 1.78
N TYR A 111 3.66 20.32 2.99
CA TYR A 111 4.51 19.22 3.40
C TYR A 111 3.63 17.99 3.61
N LEU A 112 3.84 16.99 2.77
CA LEU A 112 3.17 15.69 2.87
C LEU A 112 4.09 14.74 3.64
N GLY A 113 3.59 14.17 4.74
CA GLY A 113 4.36 13.30 5.62
C GLY A 113 4.23 11.82 5.26
N PHE A 114 5.36 11.10 5.35
CA PHE A 114 5.43 9.67 5.06
C PHE A 114 6.37 8.97 6.03
N HIS A 115 6.09 7.70 6.34
CA HIS A 115 7.15 6.82 6.86
C HIS A 115 8.18 6.59 5.77
N SER A 116 9.46 6.61 6.15
CA SER A 116 10.56 6.35 5.22
C SER A 116 10.38 5.00 4.51
N ALA A 117 9.92 3.98 5.25
CA ALA A 117 9.59 2.67 4.69
C ALA A 117 8.53 2.72 3.58
N CYS A 118 7.50 3.55 3.72
CA CYS A 118 6.47 3.69 2.69
C CYS A 118 7.03 4.29 1.40
N ILE A 119 7.93 5.28 1.49
CA ILE A 119 8.62 5.84 0.32
C ILE A 119 9.56 4.83 -0.33
N ASP A 120 10.28 4.03 0.45
CA ASP A 120 11.15 2.99 -0.11
C ASP A 120 10.36 1.91 -0.86
N MET A 121 9.20 1.52 -0.35
CA MET A 121 8.31 0.61 -1.08
C MET A 121 7.70 1.28 -2.31
N ALA A 122 7.32 2.56 -2.22
CA ALA A 122 6.81 3.29 -3.37
C ALA A 122 7.85 3.36 -4.50
N ARG A 123 9.11 3.65 -4.18
CA ARG A 123 10.23 3.61 -5.15
C ARG A 123 10.42 2.24 -5.77
N ARG A 124 10.27 1.15 -5.00
CA ARG A 124 10.32 -0.21 -5.54
C ARG A 124 9.16 -0.45 -6.52
N ALA A 125 7.94 -0.04 -6.16
CA ALA A 125 6.77 -0.18 -7.02
C ALA A 125 6.87 0.68 -8.30
N MET A 126 7.46 1.87 -8.24
CA MET A 126 7.70 2.73 -9.42
C MET A 126 8.59 2.06 -10.47
N ASN A 127 9.51 1.19 -10.03
CA ASN A 127 10.39 0.44 -10.92
C ASN A 127 9.70 -0.79 -11.55
N GLU A 128 8.50 -1.16 -11.10
CA GLU A 128 7.77 -2.28 -11.72
C GLU A 128 7.11 -1.86 -13.04
N PRO A 129 7.12 -2.73 -14.06
CA PRO A 129 6.50 -2.42 -15.35
C PRO A 129 5.01 -2.08 -15.25
N SER A 130 4.27 -2.75 -14.36
CA SER A 130 2.80 -2.62 -14.23
C SER A 130 2.32 -1.43 -13.41
N GLY A 131 3.19 -0.78 -12.61
CA GLY A 131 2.79 0.39 -11.82
C GLY A 131 2.46 1.61 -12.70
N LYS A 132 1.48 2.44 -12.32
CA LYS A 132 1.13 3.65 -13.09
C LYS A 132 1.88 4.89 -12.62
N VAL A 133 2.18 4.97 -11.33
CA VAL A 133 3.09 5.97 -10.75
C VAL A 133 4.53 5.54 -11.06
N LYS A 134 5.26 6.32 -11.87
CA LYS A 134 6.61 5.97 -12.33
C LYS A 134 7.72 6.84 -11.76
N SER A 135 7.36 7.92 -11.07
CA SER A 135 8.29 8.95 -10.62
C SER A 135 7.83 9.57 -9.29
N MET A 136 8.70 10.36 -8.67
CA MET A 136 8.35 11.06 -7.44
C MET A 136 7.40 12.24 -7.72
N GLY A 137 7.53 12.86 -8.88
CA GLY A 137 6.59 13.81 -9.43
C GLY A 137 5.19 13.21 -9.60
N ASP A 138 5.09 12.00 -10.14
CA ASP A 138 3.81 11.29 -10.26
C ASP A 138 3.20 11.01 -8.88
N LEU A 139 4.00 10.56 -7.91
CA LEU A 139 3.53 10.28 -6.55
C LEU A 139 3.03 11.54 -5.86
N TRP A 140 3.83 12.61 -5.90
CA TRP A 140 3.48 13.92 -5.37
C TRP A 140 2.16 14.39 -5.97
N MET A 141 2.08 14.44 -7.30
CA MET A 141 0.90 14.91 -8.02
C MET A 141 -0.34 14.07 -7.70
N THR A 142 -0.20 12.75 -7.56
CA THR A 142 -1.34 11.87 -7.24
C THR A 142 -1.86 12.16 -5.84
N ILE A 143 -0.97 12.23 -4.86
CA ILE A 143 -1.36 12.39 -3.45
C ILE A 143 -1.86 13.80 -3.18
N GLU A 144 -1.12 14.83 -3.60
CA GLU A 144 -1.47 16.23 -3.40
C GLU A 144 -2.87 16.53 -3.92
N ARG A 145 -3.19 16.09 -5.14
CA ARG A 145 -4.51 16.28 -5.75
C ARG A 145 -5.63 15.57 -5.01
N ARG A 146 -5.38 14.36 -4.52
CA ARG A 146 -6.36 13.65 -3.69
C ARG A 146 -6.57 14.37 -2.37
N CYS A 147 -5.52 14.89 -1.75
CA CYS A 147 -5.63 15.69 -0.54
C CYS A 147 -6.43 16.99 -0.79
N VAL A 148 -6.22 17.69 -1.92
CA VAL A 148 -7.04 18.86 -2.31
C VAL A 148 -8.51 18.45 -2.46
N LYS A 149 -8.80 17.39 -3.22
CA LYS A 149 -10.18 16.96 -3.46
C LYS A 149 -10.89 16.48 -2.19
N THR A 150 -10.17 15.82 -1.28
CA THR A 150 -10.71 15.41 0.01
C THR A 150 -10.92 16.61 0.95
N ALA A 151 -10.15 17.69 0.81
CA ALA A 151 -10.34 18.91 1.59
C ALA A 151 -11.71 19.58 1.34
N ASP A 152 -12.22 19.48 0.11
CA ASP A 152 -13.50 20.03 -0.29
C ASP A 152 -14.69 19.20 0.21
N ASP A 153 -14.44 17.99 0.72
CA ASP A 153 -15.47 17.09 1.26
C ASP A 153 -15.54 17.22 2.79
N GLU A 154 -16.46 18.08 3.27
CA GLU A 154 -16.68 18.37 4.70
C GLU A 154 -17.00 17.12 5.55
N ASN A 155 -17.36 15.99 4.93
CA ASN A 155 -17.70 14.74 5.64
C ASN A 155 -16.50 13.81 5.86
N THR A 156 -15.31 14.12 5.32
CA THR A 156 -14.16 13.21 5.41
C THR A 156 -13.23 13.54 6.59
N LEU A 157 -13.36 12.76 7.66
CA LEU A 157 -12.40 12.70 8.77
C LEU A 157 -11.65 11.35 8.75
N PRO A 158 -10.29 11.33 8.78
CA PRO A 158 -9.40 12.46 9.06
C PRO A 158 -9.26 13.42 7.89
N LEU A 159 -9.29 14.72 8.21
CA LEU A 159 -9.09 15.80 7.25
C LEU A 159 -7.79 15.55 6.47
N TYR A 160 -7.89 15.56 5.14
CA TYR A 160 -6.77 15.49 4.19
C TYR A 160 -6.07 14.13 3.98
N LEU A 161 -6.59 13.01 4.52
CA LEU A 161 -6.10 11.69 4.08
C LEU A 161 -6.52 11.44 2.62
N PRO A 162 -5.58 11.14 1.69
CA PRO A 162 -5.94 11.01 0.29
C PRO A 162 -6.83 9.78 0.09
N ASN A 163 -8.00 9.98 -0.53
CA ASN A 163 -8.85 8.87 -0.96
C ASN A 163 -8.08 7.97 -1.95
N ILE A 164 -8.24 6.66 -1.82
CA ILE A 164 -7.54 5.64 -2.62
C ILE A 164 -8.52 4.82 -3.46
N PRO A 165 -8.05 4.17 -4.54
CA PRO A 165 -8.93 3.37 -5.41
C PRO A 165 -9.60 2.22 -4.65
N ASN A 166 -10.93 2.28 -4.55
CA ASN A 166 -11.79 1.22 -4.00
C ASN A 166 -12.24 0.25 -5.10
N ASN A 167 -12.20 0.66 -6.37
CA ASN A 167 -12.72 -0.10 -7.50
C ASN A 167 -11.86 -1.33 -7.83
N ARG A 168 -12.49 -2.41 -8.31
CA ARG A 168 -11.78 -3.58 -8.82
C ARG A 168 -11.11 -3.24 -10.16
N SER A 169 -10.13 -4.05 -10.53
CA SER A 169 -9.46 -3.92 -11.84
C SER A 169 -10.48 -4.00 -12.97
N GLY A 170 -10.56 -2.96 -13.81
CA GLY A 170 -11.50 -2.86 -14.92
C GLY A 170 -12.81 -2.11 -14.62
N GLU A 171 -13.08 -1.78 -13.36
CA GLU A 171 -14.21 -0.92 -12.97
C GLU A 171 -13.85 0.56 -13.09
N SER A 172 -14.87 1.43 -13.17
CA SER A 172 -14.68 2.88 -13.09
C SER A 172 -13.99 3.26 -11.79
N ILE A 173 -13.15 4.30 -11.84
CA ILE A 173 -12.41 4.75 -10.66
C ILE A 173 -13.39 5.24 -9.60
N GLU A 174 -13.35 4.59 -8.45
CA GLU A 174 -14.05 4.99 -7.23
C GLU A 174 -12.99 5.20 -6.17
N LEU A 175 -12.99 6.37 -5.52
CA LEU A 175 -12.01 6.72 -4.51
C LEU A 175 -12.69 6.74 -3.14
N GLY A 176 -12.06 6.15 -2.13
CA GLY A 176 -12.52 6.20 -0.74
C GLY A 176 -11.48 5.68 0.23
N LEU A 177 -11.88 5.34 1.45
CA LEU A 177 -10.97 4.94 2.54
C LEU A 177 -11.06 3.46 2.93
N GLN A 178 -11.95 2.69 2.31
CA GLN A 178 -12.43 1.41 2.86
C GLN A 178 -11.59 0.19 2.44
N ARG A 179 -10.92 0.23 1.28
CA ARG A 179 -10.31 -0.99 0.71
C ARG A 179 -8.99 -1.38 1.32
N TYR A 180 -8.09 -0.42 1.50
CA TYR A 180 -6.72 -0.70 1.88
C TYR A 180 -6.33 -0.08 3.21
N TYR A 181 -6.94 1.02 3.63
CA TYR A 181 -6.54 1.63 4.89
C TYR A 181 -6.90 0.75 6.08
N ILE A 182 -6.22 1.04 7.19
CA ILE A 182 -6.51 0.47 8.50
C ILE A 182 -7.91 0.91 8.97
N PRO A 183 -8.49 0.20 9.97
CA PRO A 183 -9.71 0.66 10.63
C PRO A 183 -9.62 2.13 11.00
N ARG A 184 -10.71 2.87 10.83
CA ARG A 184 -10.73 4.33 11.04
C ARG A 184 -10.23 4.71 12.44
N ASP A 185 -10.58 3.92 13.44
CA ASP A 185 -10.12 4.15 14.81
C ASP A 185 -8.61 4.06 14.95
N ALA A 186 -7.94 3.13 14.27
CA ALA A 186 -6.47 3.07 14.27
C ALA A 186 -5.82 4.30 13.60
N ILE A 187 -6.55 5.01 12.75
CA ILE A 187 -6.10 6.30 12.18
C ILE A 187 -6.31 7.41 13.22
N CYS A 188 -7.47 7.41 13.89
CA CYS A 188 -7.95 8.49 14.74
C CYS A 188 -7.50 8.42 16.21
N THR A 189 -7.13 7.28 16.78
CA THR A 189 -6.79 7.09 18.21
C THR A 189 -5.28 6.87 18.42
N GLU A 190 -4.74 7.22 19.59
CA GLU A 190 -3.31 6.99 19.93
C GLU A 190 -3.10 5.63 20.61
N GLU A 191 -4.19 5.00 21.01
CA GLU A 191 -4.19 3.77 21.78
C GLU A 191 -4.34 2.58 20.85
N SER A 192 -3.83 1.44 21.30
CA SER A 192 -4.19 0.15 20.69
C SER A 192 -5.70 0.06 20.64
N ILE A 193 -6.24 -0.20 19.45
CA ILE A 193 -7.68 -0.36 19.27
C ILE A 193 -8.13 -1.79 19.59
N LEU A 194 -7.17 -2.72 19.63
CA LEU A 194 -7.40 -4.10 20.06
C LEU A 194 -6.83 -4.36 21.45
N ASP A 195 -7.48 -5.26 22.19
CA ASP A 195 -7.00 -5.77 23.48
C ASP A 195 -5.61 -6.41 23.37
N ASP A 196 -5.32 -7.01 22.21
CA ASP A 196 -4.02 -7.56 21.86
C ASP A 196 -3.39 -6.72 20.72
N PRO A 197 -2.44 -5.81 21.04
CA PRO A 197 -1.72 -5.01 20.04
C PRO A 197 -0.95 -5.87 19.03
N SER A 198 -0.68 -7.15 19.35
CA SER A 198 -0.03 -8.07 18.43
C SER A 198 -0.93 -8.51 17.29
N LEU A 199 -2.23 -8.21 17.31
CA LEU A 199 -3.16 -8.45 16.21
C LEU A 199 -3.24 -7.28 15.21
N GLU A 200 -2.69 -6.13 15.58
CA GLU A 200 -2.65 -4.92 14.75
C GLU A 200 -1.55 -5.02 13.69
N TRP A 201 -1.79 -5.88 12.70
CA TRP A 201 -0.82 -6.21 11.66
C TRP A 201 -0.26 -5.01 10.89
N TRP A 202 -0.99 -3.90 10.86
CA TRP A 202 -0.55 -2.64 10.25
C TRP A 202 0.60 -1.94 10.99
N ASN A 203 0.88 -2.34 12.24
CA ASN A 203 2.02 -1.84 13.01
C ASN A 203 3.32 -2.58 12.70
N TYR A 204 3.28 -3.74 12.04
CA TYR A 204 4.45 -4.59 11.84
C TYR A 204 5.29 -4.16 10.64
N ASP A 205 6.61 -4.25 10.78
CA ASP A 205 7.60 -3.81 9.79
C ASP A 205 7.33 -4.42 8.39
N PRO A 206 6.99 -3.57 7.40
CA PRO A 206 6.75 -4.04 6.05
C PRO A 206 8.05 -4.26 5.25
N LEU A 207 9.21 -3.81 5.73
CA LEU A 207 10.50 -3.99 5.06
C LEU A 207 11.27 -5.20 5.56
N SER A 208 11.41 -5.34 6.88
CA SER A 208 12.16 -6.43 7.50
C SER A 208 11.21 -7.43 8.15
N ILE A 209 10.96 -8.56 7.47
CA ILE A 209 10.02 -9.57 7.95
C ILE A 209 10.78 -10.86 8.31
N PRO A 210 11.02 -11.12 9.61
CA PRO A 210 11.66 -12.34 10.04
C PRO A 210 10.89 -13.57 9.57
N ARG A 211 11.65 -14.60 9.16
CA ARG A 211 11.11 -15.92 8.78
C ARG A 211 10.07 -15.92 7.65
N LEU A 212 10.01 -14.86 6.85
CA LEU A 212 9.04 -14.72 5.76
C LEU A 212 9.02 -15.95 4.84
N THR A 213 10.19 -16.39 4.38
CA THR A 213 10.26 -17.52 3.43
C THR A 213 9.85 -18.82 4.10
N GLU A 214 10.33 -19.06 5.32
CA GLU A 214 10.00 -20.23 6.12
C GLU A 214 8.48 -20.34 6.34
N SER A 215 7.83 -19.24 6.73
CA SER A 215 6.36 -19.17 6.89
C SER A 215 5.62 -19.37 5.58
N LEU A 216 6.07 -18.79 4.46
CA LEU A 216 5.45 -19.06 3.15
C LEU A 216 5.55 -20.55 2.79
N MET A 217 6.70 -21.17 3.01
CA MET A 217 6.91 -22.59 2.71
C MET A 217 6.08 -23.52 3.61
N SER A 218 5.74 -23.13 4.84
CA SER A 218 4.88 -23.93 5.72
C SER A 218 3.43 -23.96 5.29
N ASN A 219 2.99 -23.06 4.41
CA ASN A 219 1.63 -23.06 3.84
C ASN A 219 1.50 -23.98 2.62
N LEU A 220 2.58 -24.60 2.14
CA LEU A 220 2.50 -25.52 1.01
C LEU A 220 1.83 -26.83 1.42
N GLU A 221 0.81 -27.20 0.65
CA GLU A 221 0.18 -28.51 0.71
C GLU A 221 0.56 -29.36 -0.50
N ARG A 222 0.42 -30.68 -0.38
CA ARG A 222 0.64 -31.58 -1.51
C ARG A 222 -0.40 -31.28 -2.58
N ALA A 223 0.03 -31.20 -3.83
CA ALA A 223 -0.88 -31.12 -4.95
C ALA A 223 -1.63 -32.45 -5.10
N ASP A 224 -2.92 -32.36 -5.37
CA ASP A 224 -3.70 -33.52 -5.77
C ASP A 224 -3.12 -34.11 -7.06
N ALA A 225 -3.26 -35.43 -7.22
CA ALA A 225 -2.92 -36.07 -8.48
C ALA A 225 -3.80 -35.44 -9.57
N SER A 226 -3.20 -34.69 -10.49
CA SER A 226 -3.92 -34.07 -11.60
C SER A 226 -4.37 -35.16 -12.56
N ILE A 227 -5.64 -35.58 -12.45
CA ILE A 227 -6.25 -36.59 -13.34
C ILE A 227 -6.72 -35.96 -14.65
N ALA A 228 -6.87 -34.63 -14.69
CA ALA A 228 -7.34 -33.90 -15.85
C ALA A 228 -6.23 -32.95 -16.33
N HIS A 229 -5.96 -32.97 -17.63
CA HIS A 229 -5.16 -31.98 -18.38
C HIS A 229 -3.71 -32.32 -18.77
N GLU A 230 -3.27 -33.59 -18.74
CA GLU A 230 -1.96 -33.99 -19.33
C GLU A 230 -1.77 -33.45 -20.75
N LYS A 231 -2.83 -33.43 -21.57
CA LYS A 231 -2.80 -32.87 -22.92
C LYS A 231 -2.51 -31.37 -22.95
N PHE A 232 -3.10 -30.60 -22.03
CA PHE A 232 -2.85 -29.16 -21.96
C PHE A 232 -1.43 -28.91 -21.46
N THR A 233 -1.00 -29.58 -20.39
CA THR A 233 0.35 -29.45 -19.84
C THR A 233 1.41 -29.79 -20.88
N ASN A 234 1.22 -30.88 -21.64
CA ASN A 234 2.11 -31.24 -22.74
C ASN A 234 2.12 -30.19 -23.85
N ASN A 235 0.97 -29.62 -24.20
CA ASN A 235 0.91 -28.55 -25.20
C ASN A 235 1.59 -27.26 -24.70
N PHE A 236 1.38 -26.90 -23.43
CA PHE A 236 1.98 -25.73 -22.80
C PHE A 236 3.50 -25.83 -22.79
N ASN A 237 4.06 -26.98 -22.39
CA ASN A 237 5.50 -27.24 -22.38
C ASN A 237 6.14 -27.27 -23.79
N ASN A 238 5.32 -27.35 -24.85
CA ASN A 238 5.78 -27.32 -26.24
C ASN A 238 5.59 -25.93 -26.89
N LEU A 239 5.13 -24.92 -26.14
CA LEU A 239 5.02 -23.56 -26.66
C LEU A 239 6.40 -22.97 -26.95
N PRO A 240 6.52 -22.10 -27.96
CA PRO A 240 7.66 -21.20 -28.07
C PRO A 240 7.83 -20.40 -26.79
N ARG A 241 9.08 -20.22 -26.36
CA ARG A 241 9.44 -19.60 -25.08
C ARG A 241 8.83 -18.20 -24.93
N GLU A 242 8.72 -17.44 -26.02
CA GLU A 242 8.14 -16.10 -26.03
C GLU A 242 6.65 -16.10 -25.66
N ILE A 243 5.92 -17.12 -26.11
CA ILE A 243 4.48 -17.28 -25.80
C ILE A 243 4.32 -17.75 -24.36
N GLU A 244 5.15 -18.70 -23.94
CA GLU A 244 5.19 -19.18 -22.56
C GLU A 244 5.46 -18.01 -21.59
N ASP A 245 6.53 -17.25 -21.83
CA ASP A 245 6.92 -16.11 -21.00
C ASP A 245 5.80 -15.05 -20.95
N SER A 246 5.10 -14.84 -22.06
CA SER A 246 3.94 -13.92 -22.11
C SER A 246 2.78 -14.42 -21.25
N ILE A 247 2.45 -15.72 -21.28
CA ILE A 247 1.41 -16.30 -20.42
C ILE A 247 1.81 -16.19 -18.94
N ILE A 248 3.06 -16.51 -18.61
CA ILE A 248 3.57 -16.43 -17.23
C ILE A 248 3.59 -14.99 -16.74
N ALA A 249 3.88 -14.00 -17.60
CA ALA A 249 3.80 -12.59 -17.24
C ALA A 249 2.37 -12.20 -16.81
N LEU A 250 1.34 -12.69 -17.52
CA LEU A 250 -0.06 -12.39 -17.18
C LEU A 250 -0.49 -12.94 -15.81
N LEU A 251 0.17 -13.99 -15.31
CA LEU A 251 -0.09 -14.51 -13.95
C LEU A 251 0.32 -13.53 -12.84
N ARG A 252 1.19 -12.56 -13.14
CA ARG A 252 1.68 -11.58 -12.16
C ARG A 252 0.79 -10.35 -12.04
N ASP A 253 0.07 -10.00 -13.10
CA ASP A 253 -0.59 -8.70 -13.23
C ASP A 253 -2.11 -8.75 -13.03
N GLY A 254 -2.71 -9.95 -12.96
CA GLY A 254 -4.16 -10.13 -12.91
C GLY A 254 -4.73 -10.42 -11.52
N SER A 255 -6.00 -10.04 -11.30
CA SER A 255 -6.81 -10.60 -10.22
C SER A 255 -7.11 -12.06 -10.52
N MET A 256 -6.38 -12.97 -9.87
CA MET A 256 -6.55 -14.41 -10.04
C MET A 256 -7.66 -14.93 -9.12
N SER A 257 -8.47 -15.87 -9.63
CA SER A 257 -9.33 -16.69 -8.76
C SER A 257 -8.48 -17.43 -7.72
N LEU A 258 -9.02 -17.64 -6.51
CA LEU A 258 -8.36 -18.46 -5.49
C LEU A 258 -8.40 -19.95 -5.84
N GLU A 259 -9.32 -20.37 -6.72
CA GLU A 259 -9.44 -21.75 -7.18
C GLU A 259 -8.25 -22.16 -8.04
N CYS A 260 -7.68 -23.32 -7.74
CA CYS A 260 -6.57 -23.90 -8.50
C CYS A 260 -7.09 -24.56 -9.78
N THR A 261 -6.47 -24.22 -10.90
CA THR A 261 -6.76 -24.80 -12.21
C THR A 261 -5.91 -26.02 -12.50
N ASN A 262 -4.72 -26.13 -11.90
CA ASN A 262 -3.72 -27.16 -12.14
C ASN A 262 -3.32 -27.31 -13.62
N LEU A 263 -3.55 -26.27 -14.43
CA LEU A 263 -3.27 -26.26 -15.87
C LEU A 263 -1.78 -26.03 -16.16
N ILE A 264 -1.21 -25.04 -15.48
CA ILE A 264 0.20 -24.66 -15.64
C ILE A 264 1.05 -25.53 -14.71
N PRO A 265 2.16 -26.10 -15.18
CA PRO A 265 3.03 -26.91 -14.34
C PRO A 265 3.44 -26.18 -13.05
N GLN A 266 3.44 -26.92 -11.94
CA GLN A 266 3.78 -26.40 -10.60
C GLN A 266 5.19 -25.79 -10.52
N SER A 267 6.10 -26.16 -11.41
CA SER A 267 7.42 -25.52 -11.56
C SER A 267 7.33 -24.05 -12.00
N HIS A 268 6.41 -23.70 -12.91
CA HIS A 268 6.25 -22.31 -13.32
C HIS A 268 5.62 -21.48 -12.21
N TRP A 269 4.67 -22.04 -11.44
CA TRP A 269 4.12 -21.35 -10.27
C TRP A 269 5.19 -21.09 -9.19
N LYS A 270 6.09 -22.05 -8.95
CA LYS A 270 7.26 -21.83 -8.09
C LYS A 270 8.14 -20.68 -8.61
N ASP A 271 8.39 -20.64 -9.92
CA ASP A 271 9.19 -19.57 -10.51
C ASP A 271 8.45 -18.22 -10.48
N THR A 272 7.13 -18.21 -10.62
CA THR A 272 6.27 -17.03 -10.44
C THR A 272 6.38 -16.49 -9.02
N LEU A 273 6.32 -17.34 -7.98
CA LEU A 273 6.51 -16.93 -6.58
C LEU A 273 7.81 -16.14 -6.39
N LEU A 274 8.91 -16.59 -7.00
CA LEU A 274 10.23 -15.94 -6.94
C LEU A 274 10.31 -14.62 -7.72
N ARG A 275 9.30 -14.32 -8.55
CA ARG A 275 9.20 -13.11 -9.38
C ARG A 275 8.12 -12.15 -8.87
N ILE A 276 7.44 -12.46 -7.75
CA ILE A 276 6.47 -11.55 -7.15
C ILE A 276 7.22 -10.33 -6.60
N PRO A 277 6.91 -9.10 -7.08
CA PRO A 277 7.70 -7.91 -6.75
C PRO A 277 7.79 -7.60 -5.26
N PHE A 278 6.68 -7.70 -4.53
CA PHE A 278 6.63 -7.42 -3.08
C PHE A 278 7.24 -8.52 -2.21
N LEU A 279 7.81 -9.57 -2.81
CA LEU A 279 8.52 -10.66 -2.12
C LEU A 279 10.02 -10.62 -2.43
N TRP A 280 10.59 -9.41 -2.53
CA TRP A 280 11.98 -9.17 -2.94
C TRP A 280 13.05 -9.84 -2.07
N ASP A 281 12.73 -10.20 -0.83
CA ASP A 281 13.61 -10.79 0.17
C ASP A 281 13.38 -12.30 0.39
N ILE A 282 12.66 -12.97 -0.52
CA ILE A 282 12.53 -14.44 -0.48
C ILE A 282 13.91 -15.12 -0.60
N LYS A 283 14.21 -16.01 0.35
CA LYS A 283 15.41 -16.83 0.40
C LYS A 283 15.31 -17.98 -0.61
N LYS A 284 15.85 -17.78 -1.82
CA LYS A 284 15.83 -18.77 -2.91
C LYS A 284 16.29 -20.18 -2.51
N HIS A 285 17.29 -20.30 -1.62
CA HIS A 285 17.80 -21.59 -1.17
C HIS A 285 16.77 -22.39 -0.35
N LEU A 286 15.91 -21.73 0.42
CA LEU A 286 14.85 -22.40 1.18
C LEU A 286 13.72 -22.87 0.27
N VAL A 287 13.33 -22.05 -0.72
CA VAL A 287 12.36 -22.44 -1.76
C VAL A 287 12.88 -23.65 -2.53
N GLN A 288 14.17 -23.65 -2.89
CA GLN A 288 14.79 -24.78 -3.57
C GLN A 288 14.86 -26.03 -2.68
N ALA A 289 15.20 -25.90 -1.40
CA ALA A 289 15.20 -27.01 -0.46
C ALA A 289 13.79 -27.63 -0.33
N LYS A 290 12.75 -26.79 -0.23
CA LYS A 290 11.36 -27.23 -0.19
C LYS A 290 10.95 -27.95 -1.46
N TYR A 291 11.41 -27.49 -2.63
CA TYR A 291 11.21 -28.17 -3.90
C TYR A 291 11.90 -29.55 -3.95
N GLN A 292 13.14 -29.66 -3.45
CA GLN A 292 13.88 -30.93 -3.40
C GLN A 292 13.28 -31.95 -2.43
N GLU A 293 12.62 -31.51 -1.36
CA GLU A 293 11.84 -32.35 -0.45
C GLU A 293 10.77 -33.14 -1.22
N ALA A 294 10.02 -32.46 -2.10
CA ALA A 294 9.00 -33.07 -2.94
C ALA A 294 9.58 -34.07 -3.95
N VAL A 295 10.70 -33.72 -4.60
CA VAL A 295 11.42 -34.61 -5.52
C VAL A 295 11.86 -35.90 -4.81
N SER A 296 12.47 -35.78 -3.64
CA SER A 296 12.96 -36.92 -2.85
C SER A 296 11.82 -37.77 -2.30
N GLY A 297 10.70 -37.14 -1.95
CA GLY A 297 9.51 -37.81 -1.43
C GLY A 297 8.57 -38.38 -2.50
N GLY A 298 8.85 -38.15 -3.79
CA GLY A 298 8.00 -38.64 -4.88
C GLY A 298 6.62 -38.00 -4.95
N PHE A 299 6.50 -36.72 -4.55
CA PHE A 299 5.25 -35.97 -4.62
C PHE A 299 5.49 -34.57 -5.21
N VAL A 300 4.42 -33.78 -5.38
CA VAL A 300 4.49 -32.40 -5.89
C VAL A 300 3.82 -31.45 -4.89
N TRP A 301 4.42 -30.29 -4.67
CA TRP A 301 3.80 -29.21 -3.88
C TRP A 301 2.83 -28.39 -4.73
N ASN A 302 1.74 -27.91 -4.12
CA ASN A 302 0.77 -27.03 -4.74
C ASN A 302 1.24 -25.56 -4.69
N TRP A 303 2.20 -25.23 -5.54
CA TRP A 303 2.71 -23.87 -5.71
C TRP A 303 1.66 -22.92 -6.29
N GLU A 304 0.75 -23.41 -7.14
CA GLU A 304 -0.36 -22.62 -7.68
C GLU A 304 -1.21 -22.02 -6.57
N LYS A 305 -1.66 -22.87 -5.62
CA LYS A 305 -2.45 -22.40 -4.48
C LYS A 305 -1.71 -21.32 -3.69
N LEU A 306 -0.45 -21.57 -3.35
CA LEU A 306 0.34 -20.60 -2.59
C LEU A 306 0.43 -19.26 -3.33
N VAL A 307 0.75 -19.26 -4.63
CA VAL A 307 0.85 -18.02 -5.41
C VAL A 307 -0.48 -17.29 -5.47
N ARG A 308 -1.59 -18.00 -5.72
CA ARG A 308 -2.94 -17.40 -5.75
C ARG A 308 -3.30 -16.76 -4.42
N LEU A 309 -3.03 -17.45 -3.30
CA LEU A 309 -3.28 -16.94 -1.95
C LEU A 309 -2.41 -15.71 -1.65
N VAL A 310 -1.12 -15.75 -1.98
CA VAL A 310 -0.19 -14.64 -1.76
C VAL A 310 -0.55 -13.42 -2.61
N MET A 311 -1.02 -13.64 -3.83
CA MET A 311 -1.44 -12.58 -4.76
C MET A 311 -2.88 -12.10 -4.52
N ALA A 312 -3.60 -12.67 -3.54
CA ALA A 312 -4.94 -12.21 -3.19
C ALA A 312 -4.94 -10.70 -2.92
N ASN A 313 -5.96 -10.03 -3.43
CA ASN A 313 -6.10 -8.58 -3.28
C ASN A 313 -6.83 -8.25 -1.98
N ALA A 314 -6.52 -7.09 -1.39
CA ALA A 314 -7.40 -6.50 -0.41
C ALA A 314 -8.79 -6.24 -1.03
N THR A 315 -9.82 -6.62 -0.28
CA THR A 315 -11.23 -6.49 -0.65
C THR A 315 -11.86 -5.39 0.17
N VAL A 316 -12.76 -4.63 -0.44
CA VAL A 316 -13.66 -3.74 0.32
C VAL A 316 -14.56 -4.63 1.19
N PRO A 317 -14.79 -4.27 2.46
CA PRO A 317 -15.79 -4.93 3.30
C PRO A 317 -17.15 -5.01 2.59
N GLU A 318 -17.87 -6.12 2.77
CA GLU A 318 -19.17 -6.33 2.10
C GLU A 318 -20.31 -5.52 2.73
N THR A 319 -20.08 -4.93 3.91
CA THR A 319 -20.98 -4.06 4.66
C THR A 319 -21.17 -2.73 3.91
N LYS A 320 -22.10 -2.75 2.95
CA LYS A 320 -22.57 -1.62 2.14
C LYS A 320 -23.63 -0.75 2.81
N ASP A 321 -24.05 -1.08 4.02
CA ASP A 321 -24.95 -0.20 4.73
C ASP A 321 -24.10 0.90 5.34
N GLN A 322 -24.40 2.12 4.90
CA GLN A 322 -23.86 3.38 5.37
C GLN A 322 -23.52 3.25 6.84
N VAL A 323 -22.22 3.18 7.16
CA VAL A 323 -21.77 3.42 8.53
C VAL A 323 -22.25 4.82 8.82
N ASP A 324 -23.32 4.91 9.61
CA ASP A 324 -23.79 6.17 10.13
C ASP A 324 -22.56 6.80 10.82
N PRO A 325 -22.16 8.05 10.51
CA PRO A 325 -21.07 8.70 11.22
C PRO A 325 -21.28 8.72 12.75
N ASP A 326 -22.51 8.43 13.22
CA ASP A 326 -22.90 8.28 14.62
C ASP A 326 -22.99 6.82 15.12
N ASP A 327 -22.65 5.80 14.32
CA ASP A 327 -22.69 4.40 14.77
C ASP A 327 -21.52 4.09 15.71
N GLU A 328 -21.82 3.97 17.01
CA GLU A 328 -20.87 3.79 18.11
C GLU A 328 -20.25 2.38 18.18
N ASP A 329 -20.70 1.42 17.35
CA ASP A 329 -20.21 0.04 17.36
C ASP A 329 -18.94 -0.12 16.51
N CYS A 330 -17.82 0.34 17.08
CA CYS A 330 -16.45 0.32 16.54
C CYS A 330 -15.86 -1.06 16.20
N GLN A 331 -16.50 -2.16 16.63
CA GLN A 331 -15.93 -3.50 16.56
C GLN A 331 -16.01 -4.10 15.15
N ASP A 332 -17.05 -3.74 14.40
CA ASP A 332 -17.32 -4.26 13.05
C ASP A 332 -16.24 -3.84 12.04
N GLN A 333 -15.70 -2.62 12.16
CA GLN A 333 -14.65 -2.10 11.27
C GLN A 333 -13.30 -2.85 11.42
N ILE A 334 -13.03 -3.39 12.61
CA ILE A 334 -11.78 -4.10 12.88
C ILE A 334 -11.85 -5.53 12.34
N GLU A 335 -12.99 -6.20 12.54
CA GLU A 335 -13.26 -7.52 11.94
C GLU A 335 -13.25 -7.45 10.41
N ASP A 336 -13.67 -6.32 9.85
CA ASP A 336 -13.72 -6.06 8.42
C ASP A 336 -12.34 -5.75 7.79
N ALA A 337 -11.33 -5.38 8.57
CA ALA A 337 -9.99 -5.09 8.05
C ALA A 337 -9.40 -6.28 7.29
N TRP A 338 -8.91 -6.05 6.07
CA TRP A 338 -8.36 -7.13 5.25
C TRP A 338 -7.05 -7.68 5.83
N ASN A 339 -6.93 -9.00 5.91
CA ASN A 339 -5.69 -9.69 6.21
C ASN A 339 -5.62 -11.05 5.49
N TYR A 340 -4.46 -11.68 5.46
CA TYR A 340 -4.27 -12.96 4.78
C TYR A 340 -4.95 -14.17 5.44
N GLN A 341 -5.37 -14.07 6.71
CA GLN A 341 -6.16 -15.12 7.36
C GLN A 341 -7.53 -15.27 6.69
N LYS A 342 -8.10 -14.18 6.15
CA LYS A 342 -9.38 -14.20 5.39
C LYS A 342 -9.33 -15.09 4.14
N VAL A 343 -8.15 -15.33 3.59
CA VAL A 343 -7.92 -16.26 2.47
C VAL A 343 -7.24 -17.56 2.90
N GLY A 344 -7.16 -17.82 4.22
CA GLY A 344 -6.58 -19.05 4.77
C GLY A 344 -5.06 -19.13 4.67
N LEU A 345 -4.35 -18.01 4.53
CA LEU A 345 -2.89 -17.98 4.47
C LEU A 345 -2.30 -17.51 5.81
N ASN A 346 -1.49 -18.37 6.45
CA ASN A 346 -0.86 -18.07 7.74
C ASN A 346 0.55 -17.52 7.55
N ILE A 347 0.73 -16.21 7.71
CA ILE A 347 2.00 -15.53 7.43
C ILE A 347 2.33 -14.47 8.50
N PRO A 348 3.60 -14.02 8.59
CA PRO A 348 3.96 -12.93 9.48
C PRO A 348 3.20 -11.66 9.11
N GLN A 349 2.78 -10.90 10.13
CA GLN A 349 1.93 -9.73 9.96
C GLN A 349 2.56 -8.61 9.12
N GLY A 350 3.89 -8.46 9.18
CA GLY A 350 4.62 -7.53 8.31
C GLY A 350 4.38 -7.78 6.83
N LEU A 351 4.07 -9.03 6.39
CA LEU A 351 3.77 -9.31 4.99
C LEU A 351 2.37 -8.81 4.60
N THR A 352 1.40 -8.90 5.51
CA THR A 352 0.08 -8.27 5.34
C THR A 352 0.24 -6.76 5.16
N ASN A 353 1.01 -6.10 6.03
CA ASN A 353 1.28 -4.68 5.94
C ASN A 353 2.00 -4.30 4.63
N ARG A 354 3.04 -5.07 4.28
CA ARG A 354 3.79 -4.90 3.02
C ARG A 354 2.87 -4.99 1.81
N ARG A 355 2.07 -6.06 1.72
CA ARG A 355 1.14 -6.28 0.60
C ARG A 355 0.17 -5.12 0.48
N ARG A 356 -0.45 -4.70 1.58
CA ARG A 356 -1.39 -3.58 1.61
C ARG A 356 -0.79 -2.31 1.01
N ILE A 357 0.34 -1.85 1.56
CA ILE A 357 0.97 -0.61 1.10
C ILE A 357 1.43 -0.74 -0.35
N TRP A 358 1.94 -1.92 -0.74
CA TRP A 358 2.30 -2.19 -2.12
C TRP A 358 1.10 -1.99 -3.06
N GLN A 359 -0.07 -2.55 -2.72
CA GLN A 359 -1.28 -2.41 -3.52
C GLN A 359 -1.77 -0.97 -3.61
N ILE A 360 -1.71 -0.20 -2.51
CA ILE A 360 -2.05 1.22 -2.52
C ILE A 360 -1.24 1.95 -3.59
N VAL A 361 0.08 1.73 -3.63
CA VAL A 361 0.95 2.41 -4.60
C VAL A 361 0.78 1.89 -6.02
N THR A 362 0.58 0.58 -6.22
CA THR A 362 0.42 0.04 -7.58
C THR A 362 -0.92 0.40 -8.22
N ASP A 363 -1.97 0.57 -7.40
CA ASP A 363 -3.30 0.90 -7.88
C ASP A 363 -3.50 2.40 -8.09
N MET A 364 -2.69 3.23 -7.43
CA MET A 364 -2.60 4.68 -7.71
C MET A 364 -2.38 4.94 -9.19
N SER A 365 -3.11 5.90 -9.74
CA SER A 365 -2.88 6.42 -11.08
C SER A 365 -2.67 7.92 -11.02
N PRO A 366 -1.67 8.46 -11.75
CA PRO A 366 -1.51 9.89 -11.89
C PRO A 366 -2.84 10.56 -12.31
N ASN A 367 -3.27 11.56 -11.53
CA ASN A 367 -4.50 12.32 -11.77
C ASN A 367 -5.82 11.52 -11.81
N ASP A 368 -5.96 10.44 -11.05
CA ASP A 368 -7.20 9.64 -11.04
C ASP A 368 -8.43 10.31 -10.41
N VAL A 369 -8.25 11.46 -9.79
CA VAL A 369 -9.31 12.33 -9.29
C VAL A 369 -10.06 13.08 -10.40
N GLY A 370 -9.63 12.97 -11.66
CA GLY A 370 -10.34 13.52 -12.81
C GLY A 370 -10.39 15.05 -12.86
N MET A 371 -9.37 15.72 -12.33
CA MET A 371 -9.30 17.18 -12.38
C MET A 371 -9.17 17.66 -13.83
N GLU A 372 -10.05 18.58 -14.22
CA GLU A 372 -10.00 19.26 -15.52
C GLU A 372 -8.81 20.21 -15.57
N HIS A 373 -8.08 20.21 -16.67
CA HIS A 373 -6.93 21.11 -16.83
C HIS A 373 -7.42 22.52 -17.18
N VAL A 374 -6.77 23.57 -16.65
CA VAL A 374 -7.19 24.98 -16.88
C VAL A 374 -7.31 25.32 -18.37
N MET A 375 -6.46 24.73 -19.22
CA MET A 375 -6.53 24.98 -20.66
C MET A 375 -7.70 24.31 -21.36
N ASP A 376 -8.27 23.24 -20.79
CA ASP A 376 -9.44 22.56 -21.36
C ASP A 376 -10.72 23.36 -21.08
N ALA A 377 -10.82 23.96 -19.88
CA ALA A 377 -11.91 24.87 -19.50
C ALA A 377 -11.95 26.15 -20.38
N MET A 378 -10.79 26.71 -20.72
CA MET A 378 -10.72 27.90 -21.60
C MET A 378 -11.13 27.63 -23.05
N THR A 379 -11.07 26.38 -23.52
CA THR A 379 -11.55 25.98 -24.85
C THR A 379 -13.06 25.77 -24.94
N GLU A 380 -13.76 25.60 -23.82
CA GLU A 380 -15.22 25.47 -23.81
C GLU A 380 -15.94 26.81 -23.67
N GLU A 381 -15.37 27.78 -22.93
CA GLU A 381 -15.92 29.15 -22.85
C GLU A 381 -15.74 29.99 -24.13
N SER A 382 -15.01 29.47 -25.12
CA SER A 382 -14.75 30.12 -26.40
C SER A 382 -15.57 29.55 -27.58
N LYS A 383 -16.56 28.69 -27.29
CA LYS A 383 -17.61 28.23 -28.22
C LYS A 383 -18.96 28.77 -27.79
#